data_AF-A0A0L6VV48-F1
#
_entry.id   AF-A0A0L6VV48-F1
#
_cell.length_a   1.000
_cell.length_b   1.000
_cell.length_c   1.000
_cell.angle_alpha   90.00
_cell.angle_beta   90.00
_cell.angle_gamma   90.00
#
_symmetry.space_group_name_H-M   'P 1'
#
loop_
_entity.id
_entity.type
_entity.pdbx_description
1 polymer ?
#
loop_
_entity_poly.entity_id
_entity_poly.type
_entity_poly.pdbx_seq_one_letter_code
_entity_poly.pdbx_strand_id
1 'polypeptide(L)'
;MKLCDLIRCNQVFQNNSNNAQHPVEEQMMATLKRLSCFGNGASVGMLARFFQIGKGTVKLYINHCIIATIAIQGPFLSWPNAEACQELSDEYEDQGFKVCVG
;
A
#
# COMPACT_ATOMS: atom_id res chain seq x y z
N MET A 1 -3.41 -2.53 -16.60
CA MET A 1 -3.42 -1.36 -15.68
C MET A 1 -2.33 -1.57 -14.63
N LYS A 2 -1.39 -0.64 -14.45
CA LYS A 2 -0.37 -0.72 -13.40
C LYS A 2 -0.65 0.34 -12.34
N LEU A 3 -0.59 -0.04 -11.05
CA LEU A 3 -0.89 0.86 -9.93
C LEU A 3 -0.07 2.15 -9.97
N CYS A 4 1.23 2.05 -10.28
CA CYS A 4 2.13 3.21 -10.37
C CYS A 4 1.66 4.25 -11.39
N ASP A 5 1.06 3.83 -12.51
CA ASP A 5 0.59 4.74 -13.55
C ASP A 5 -0.67 5.52 -13.10
N LEU A 6 -1.52 4.89 -12.27
CA LEU A 6 -2.72 5.53 -11.70
C LEU A 6 -2.37 6.62 -10.68
N ILE A 7 -1.31 6.41 -9.90
CA ILE A 7 -0.94 7.31 -8.80
C ILE A 7 0.14 8.32 -9.19
N ARG A 8 0.75 8.22 -10.37
CA ARG A 8 1.92 9.02 -10.78
C ARG A 8 1.68 10.53 -10.71
N CYS A 9 0.46 10.96 -11.02
CA CYS A 9 0.09 12.38 -11.02
C CYS A 9 -0.34 12.91 -9.65
N ASN A 10 -0.28 12.10 -8.58
CA ASN A 10 -0.62 12.54 -7.24
C ASN A 10 0.40 13.58 -6.73
N GLN A 11 -0.09 14.63 -6.07
CA GLN A 11 0.74 15.72 -5.56
C GLN A 11 1.81 15.27 -4.55
N VAL A 12 1.62 14.15 -3.85
CA VAL A 12 2.65 13.62 -2.92
C VAL A 12 3.95 13.21 -3.62
N PHE A 13 3.92 12.97 -4.93
CA PHE A 13 5.12 12.70 -5.73
C PHE A 13 5.71 13.95 -6.38
N GLN A 14 5.18 15.13 -6.07
CA GLN A 14 5.72 16.41 -6.49
C GLN A 14 6.44 17.07 -5.31
N ASN A 15 7.58 17.68 -5.57
CA ASN A 15 8.30 18.45 -4.57
C ASN A 15 8.65 19.84 -5.12
N ASN A 16 8.75 20.84 -4.24
CA ASN A 16 9.18 22.20 -4.58
C ASN A 16 10.68 22.39 -4.31
N SER A 17 11.49 21.37 -4.63
CA SER A 17 12.93 21.40 -4.39
C SER A 17 13.70 21.42 -5.71
N ASN A 18 14.98 21.81 -5.63
CA ASN A 18 15.89 21.75 -6.78
C ASN A 18 16.33 20.31 -7.12
N ASN A 19 15.95 19.32 -6.31
CA ASN A 19 16.27 17.92 -6.53
C ASN A 19 15.05 17.18 -7.08
N ALA A 20 15.23 16.48 -8.19
CA ALA A 20 14.17 15.67 -8.78
C ALA A 20 13.66 14.64 -7.76
N GLN A 21 12.34 14.48 -7.68
CA GLN A 21 11.74 13.40 -6.90
C GLN A 21 12.13 12.05 -7.51
N HIS A 22 12.40 11.06 -6.68
CA HIS A 22 12.62 9.69 -7.15
C HIS A 22 11.38 9.11 -7.85
N PRO A 23 11.57 8.22 -8.86
CA PRO A 23 10.49 7.55 -9.57
C PRO A 23 9.48 6.87 -8.63
N VAL A 24 8.20 6.93 -9.00
CA VAL A 24 7.09 6.35 -8.22
C VAL A 24 7.25 4.84 -8.03
N GLU A 25 7.81 4.17 -9.02
CA GLU A 25 8.10 2.73 -9.00
C GLU A 25 9.10 2.34 -7.91
N GLU A 26 10.14 3.15 -7.69
CA GLU A 26 11.13 2.91 -6.64
C GLU A 26 10.51 3.11 -5.25
N GLN A 27 9.70 4.16 -5.09
CA GLN A 27 8.97 4.42 -3.85
C GLN A 27 7.97 3.29 -3.55
N MET A 28 7.28 2.81 -4.58
CA MET A 28 6.32 1.71 -4.46
C MET A 28 7.03 0.39 -4.12
N MET A 29 8.21 0.12 -4.70
CA MET A 29 8.99 -1.08 -4.37
C MET A 29 9.39 -1.12 -2.90
N ALA A 30 9.85 -0.01 -2.34
CA ALA A 30 10.17 0.09 -0.92
C ALA A 30 8.93 -0.09 -0.03
N THR A 31 7.79 0.48 -0.44
CA THR A 31 6.51 0.37 0.26
C THR A 31 6.02 -1.07 0.28
N LEU A 32 5.96 -1.73 -0.88
CA LEU A 32 5.55 -3.13 -1.00
C LEU A 32 6.49 -4.05 -0.23
N LYS A 33 7.81 -3.79 -0.25
CA LYS A 33 8.75 -4.55 0.58
C LYS A 33 8.38 -4.47 2.06
N ARG A 34 8.02 -3.30 2.58
CA ARG A 34 7.58 -3.16 3.97
C ARG A 34 6.30 -3.95 4.24
N LEU A 35 5.29 -3.80 3.37
CA LEU A 35 3.99 -4.45 3.54
C LEU A 35 4.07 -5.98 3.41
N SER A 36 5.03 -6.49 2.62
CA SER A 36 5.29 -7.92 2.46
C SER A 36 6.10 -8.54 3.62
N CYS A 37 6.66 -7.73 4.50
CA CYS A 37 7.52 -8.19 5.60
C CYS A 37 6.81 -8.04 6.95
N PHE A 38 7.21 -8.86 7.92
CA PHE A 38 6.70 -8.81 9.30
C PHE A 38 7.83 -8.70 10.33
N GLY A 39 7.51 -8.20 11.53
CA GLY A 39 8.45 -8.04 12.64
C GLY A 39 9.67 -7.20 12.27
N ASN A 40 10.86 -7.66 12.66
CA ASN A 40 12.13 -6.96 12.40
C ASN A 40 12.43 -6.81 10.90
N GLY A 41 11.88 -7.71 10.06
CA GLY A 41 11.97 -7.62 8.61
C GLY A 41 11.24 -6.39 8.03
N ALA A 42 10.22 -5.88 8.71
CA ALA A 42 9.49 -4.67 8.31
C ALA A 42 10.07 -3.38 8.91
N SER A 43 11.17 -3.48 9.67
CA SER A 43 11.75 -2.33 10.35
C SER A 43 12.35 -1.33 9.36
N VAL A 44 12.20 -0.03 9.65
CA VAL A 44 12.74 1.05 8.83
C VAL A 44 14.25 0.92 8.62
N GLY A 45 14.98 0.44 9.63
CA GLY A 45 16.42 0.21 9.53
C GLY A 45 16.78 -0.92 8.57
N MET A 46 16.02 -2.02 8.57
CA MET A 46 16.20 -3.12 7.61
C MET A 46 15.99 -2.60 6.19
N LEU A 47 14.86 -1.92 5.92
CA LEU A 47 14.55 -1.39 4.60
C LEU A 47 15.59 -0.36 4.12
N ALA A 48 16.03 0.53 5.01
CA ALA A 48 17.08 1.51 4.68
C ALA A 48 18.37 0.82 4.22
N ARG A 49 18.78 -0.25 4.91
CA ARG A 49 19.96 -1.04 4.53
C ARG A 49 19.73 -1.83 3.24
N PHE A 50 18.55 -2.41 3.06
CA PHE A 50 18.23 -3.22 1.88
C PHE A 50 18.24 -2.39 0.59
N PHE A 51 17.63 -1.21 0.61
CA PHE A 51 17.56 -0.32 -0.55
C PHE A 51 18.70 0.71 -0.61
N GLN A 52 19.61 0.72 0.37
CA GLN A 52 20.70 1.69 0.49
C GLN A 52 20.22 3.15 0.46
N ILE A 53 19.14 3.44 1.19
CA ILE A 53 18.53 4.77 1.30
C ILE A 53 18.44 5.22 2.76
N GLY A 54 18.25 6.52 2.97
CA GLY A 54 18.07 7.07 4.32
C GLY A 54 16.81 6.55 5.01
N LYS A 55 16.87 6.34 6.33
CA LYS A 55 15.69 5.95 7.14
C LYS A 55 14.52 6.95 6.99
N GLY A 56 14.82 8.24 6.81
CA GLY A 56 13.83 9.27 6.49
C GLY A 56 13.16 9.04 5.14
N THR A 57 13.96 8.73 4.12
CA THR A 57 13.49 8.40 2.76
C THR A 57 12.56 7.18 2.76
N VAL A 58 12.89 6.12 3.51
CA VAL A 58 12.00 4.96 3.67
C VAL A 58 10.63 5.40 4.16
N LYS A 59 10.57 6.16 5.27
CA LYS A 59 9.30 6.65 5.83
C LYS A 59 8.54 7.53 4.83
N LEU A 60 9.25 8.39 4.12
CA LEU A 60 8.67 9.28 3.11
C LEU A 60 8.01 8.48 1.98
N TYR A 61 8.70 7.49 1.41
CA TYR A 61 8.19 6.66 0.33
C TYR A 61 6.93 5.92 0.74
N ILE A 62 6.95 5.33 1.95
CA ILE A 62 5.78 4.60 2.46
C ILE A 62 4.58 5.54 2.65
N ASN A 63 4.80 6.72 3.21
CA ASN A 63 3.72 7.70 3.38
C ASN A 63 3.14 8.14 2.04
N HIS A 64 3.99 8.49 1.07
CA HIS A 64 3.54 8.89 -0.27
C HIS A 64 2.70 7.79 -0.94
N CYS A 65 3.21 6.56 -0.97
CA CYS A 65 2.51 5.46 -1.61
C CYS A 65 1.20 5.08 -0.90
N ILE A 66 1.14 5.10 0.43
CA ILE A 66 -0.11 4.87 1.18
C ILE A 66 -1.13 5.96 0.86
N ILE A 67 -0.75 7.25 0.98
CA ILE A 67 -1.65 8.37 0.72
C ILE A 67 -2.19 8.32 -0.72
N ALA A 68 -1.30 8.11 -1.70
CA ALA A 68 -1.72 8.09 -3.10
C ALA A 68 -2.60 6.88 -3.45
N THR A 69 -2.37 5.73 -2.81
CA THR A 69 -3.19 4.53 -3.00
C THR A 69 -4.59 4.71 -2.39
N ILE A 70 -4.67 5.26 -1.17
CA ILE A 70 -5.95 5.57 -0.52
C ILE A 70 -6.74 6.59 -1.35
N ALA A 71 -6.08 7.59 -1.95
CA ALA A 71 -6.75 8.60 -2.77
C ALA A 71 -7.48 8.02 -3.99
N ILE A 72 -7.03 6.89 -4.53
CA ILE A 72 -7.65 6.25 -5.69
C ILE A 72 -8.51 5.04 -5.32
N GLN A 73 -8.72 4.73 -4.03
CA GLN A 73 -9.33 3.45 -3.61
C GLN A 73 -10.80 3.30 -4.02
N GLY A 74 -11.56 4.40 -4.07
CA GLY A 74 -13.02 4.37 -4.19
C GLY A 74 -13.56 3.57 -5.38
N PRO A 75 -13.02 3.73 -6.60
CA PRO A 75 -13.44 2.94 -7.76
C PRO A 75 -13.08 1.45 -7.71
N PHE A 76 -12.16 1.03 -6.82
CA PHE A 76 -11.64 -0.34 -6.77
C PHE A 76 -12.10 -1.13 -5.55
N LEU A 77 -12.47 -0.44 -4.47
CA LEU A 77 -12.80 -1.05 -3.19
C LEU A 77 -14.14 -0.50 -2.71
N SER A 78 -15.11 -1.39 -2.57
CA SER A 78 -16.37 -1.14 -1.88
C SER A 78 -16.51 -2.15 -0.75
N TRP A 79 -16.88 -1.68 0.44
CA TRP A 79 -17.25 -2.60 1.52
C TRP A 79 -18.56 -3.32 1.14
N PRO A 80 -18.65 -4.65 1.29
CA PRO A 80 -19.88 -5.38 1.01
C PRO A 80 -21.04 -4.85 1.86
N ASN A 81 -22.24 -4.84 1.27
CA ASN A 81 -23.46 -4.52 2.01
C ASN A 81 -23.89 -5.71 2.89
N ALA A 82 -24.93 -5.56 3.70
CA ALA A 82 -25.35 -6.60 4.63
C ALA A 82 -25.70 -7.93 3.93
N GLU A 83 -26.30 -7.87 2.74
CA GLU A 83 -26.65 -9.05 1.94
C GLU A 83 -25.40 -9.76 1.42
N ALA A 84 -24.47 -9.03 0.79
CA ALA A 84 -23.19 -9.57 0.32
C ALA A 84 -22.31 -10.08 1.47
N CYS A 85 -22.37 -9.46 2.65
CA CYS A 85 -21.72 -9.97 3.86
C CYS A 85 -22.31 -11.31 4.30
N GLN A 86 -23.64 -11.46 4.24
CA GLN A 86 -24.29 -12.73 4.58
C GLN A 86 -23.90 -13.82 3.59
N GLU A 87 -23.91 -13.52 2.29
CA GLU A 87 -23.46 -14.46 1.25
C GLU A 87 -22.01 -14.90 1.47
N LEU A 88 -21.10 -13.97 1.78
CA LEU A 88 -19.70 -14.29 2.10
C LEU A 88 -19.59 -15.16 3.35
N SER A 89 -20.34 -14.84 4.41
CA SER A 89 -20.37 -15.65 5.63
C SER A 89 -20.84 -17.06 5.39
N ASP A 90 -21.88 -17.23 4.57
CA ASP A 90 -22.42 -18.55 4.23
C ASP A 90 -21.40 -19.35 3.40
N GLU A 91 -20.70 -18.70 2.45
CA GLU A 91 -19.62 -19.32 1.66
C GLU A 91 -18.43 -19.74 2.52
N TYR A 92 -18.04 -18.89 3.49
CA TYR A 92 -16.96 -19.18 4.42
C TYR A 92 -17.34 -20.22 5.49
N GLU A 93 -18.63 -20.39 5.80
CA GLU A 93 -19.11 -21.43 6.72
C GLU A 93 -18.77 -22.84 6.22
N ASP A 94 -18.85 -23.08 4.89
CA ASP A 94 -18.43 -24.34 4.26
C ASP A 94 -16.93 -24.61 4.44
N GLN A 95 -16.13 -23.57 4.66
CA GLN A 95 -14.70 -23.65 4.94
C GLN A 95 -14.38 -23.67 6.46
N GLY A 96 -15.41 -23.69 7.32
CA GLY A 96 -15.27 -23.69 8.78
C GLY A 96 -15.12 -22.29 9.41
N PHE A 97 -15.32 -21.23 8.64
CA PHE A 97 -15.17 -19.83 9.05
C PHE A 97 -16.54 -19.15 9.18
N LYS A 98 -17.37 -19.66 10.10
CA LYS A 98 -18.71 -19.12 10.36
C LYS A 98 -18.65 -17.64 10.78
N VAL A 99 -19.50 -16.79 10.18
CA VAL A 99 -19.58 -15.33 10.41
C VAL A 99 -18.38 -14.54 9.87
N CYS A 100 -17.43 -15.19 9.18
CA CYS A 100 -16.32 -14.47 8.55
C CYS A 100 -16.78 -13.84 7.23
N VAL A 101 -16.37 -12.61 6.94
CA VAL A 101 -16.67 -11.89 5.69
C VAL A 101 -15.40 -11.43 4.97
N GLY A 102 -14.27 -12.04 5.34
CA GLY A 102 -12.90 -11.61 5.02
C GLY A 102 -11.98 -11.65 6.22
#